data_AF-A0A554IP13-F1
#
_entry.id   AF-A0A554IP13-F1
#
_cell.length_a   1.000
_cell.length_b   1.000
_cell.length_c   1.000
_cell.angle_alpha   90.00
_cell.angle_beta   90.00
_cell.angle_gamma   90.00
#
_symmetry.space_group_name_H-M   'P 1'
#
loop_
_entity.id
_entity.type
_entity.pdbx_description
1 polymer ?
#
loop_
_entity_poly.entity_id
_entity_poly.type
_entity_poly.pdbx_seq_one_letter_code
_entity_poly.pdbx_strand_id
1 'polypeptide(L)'
;SAERGAYRHFHGSGWSKGQVPIDTLAHLERSRGHALTVSLESRHRGLNWEVLREKVKKGMRNATLMAVAPNANIGLVAGTTPGIDPRFAQVFSRSKISGKYLDLNHNLVLDLKNMGLWEKVREKIIETRGDIAEIQGIPEHLKHIYKTSFTTSPLAFIEVAARAQKWVDQALSRNMYLATRDIDETMKIYTTAWEKGLKTTYYLHMRPRHSAEQSTVRVNKAEQIGKVGFAAAFRKGESAPAAFGGITKLQPPLLTPTPTPTPTPKAEPVASPVRDVRRETFAPPVSSVASALPLIKGGEGVVSSNASPEQESVLAAVAKRPELTVDAVFPRSAAVLPEDPQEQLICDSCQ
;
A
#
# COMPACT_ATOMS: atom_id res chain seq x y z
N SER A 1 -3.57 -5.36 26.86
CA SER A 1 -4.72 -5.68 27.72
C SER A 1 -4.27 -6.08 29.12
N ALA A 2 -3.22 -6.89 29.27
CA ALA A 2 -2.68 -7.25 30.59
C ALA A 2 -2.35 -6.04 31.49
N GLU A 3 -1.70 -5.00 30.93
CA GLU A 3 -1.31 -3.80 31.70
C GLU A 3 -2.49 -2.84 31.95
N ARG A 4 -3.32 -2.57 30.93
CA ARG A 4 -4.29 -1.47 30.93
C ARG A 4 -5.76 -1.91 30.89
N GLY A 5 -6.01 -3.21 31.04
CA GLY A 5 -7.32 -3.82 30.80
C GLY A 5 -7.68 -3.93 29.30
N ALA A 6 -8.75 -4.68 29.02
CA ALA A 6 -9.33 -4.78 27.69
C ALA A 6 -10.13 -3.52 27.32
N TYR A 7 -10.50 -3.35 26.05
CA TYR A 7 -11.42 -2.26 25.66
C TYR A 7 -12.85 -2.53 26.17
N ARG A 8 -13.64 -1.47 26.34
CA ARG A 8 -14.97 -1.47 26.98
C ARG A 8 -15.93 -2.55 26.47
N HIS A 9 -15.94 -2.80 25.16
CA HIS A 9 -16.87 -3.72 24.49
C HIS A 9 -16.18 -5.02 24.04
N PHE A 10 -15.16 -5.47 24.78
CA PHE A 10 -14.42 -6.67 24.44
C PHE A 10 -15.29 -7.93 24.54
N HIS A 11 -16.07 -8.08 25.61
CA HIS A 11 -16.96 -9.23 25.79
C HIS A 11 -18.02 -9.28 24.69
N GLY A 12 -18.14 -10.43 24.03
CA GLY A 12 -19.06 -10.65 22.90
C GLY A 12 -18.44 -10.42 21.52
N SER A 13 -17.30 -9.74 21.44
CA SER A 13 -16.56 -9.51 20.19
C SER A 13 -15.97 -10.79 19.60
N GLY A 14 -15.56 -10.73 18.32
CA GLY A 14 -14.82 -11.83 17.67
C GLY A 14 -13.53 -12.17 18.42
N TRP A 15 -12.79 -11.16 18.91
CA TRP A 15 -11.58 -11.36 19.70
C TRP A 15 -11.84 -12.16 20.98
N SER A 16 -12.94 -11.86 21.70
CA SER A 16 -13.32 -12.62 22.91
C SER A 16 -13.67 -14.07 22.63
N LYS A 17 -14.02 -14.41 21.37
CA LYS A 17 -14.27 -15.77 20.89
C LYS A 17 -13.01 -16.44 20.33
N GLY A 18 -11.87 -15.74 20.34
CA GLY A 18 -10.61 -16.23 19.77
C GLY A 18 -10.48 -16.07 18.27
N GLN A 19 -11.40 -15.35 17.62
CA GLN A 19 -11.34 -15.14 16.17
C GLN A 19 -10.27 -14.11 15.84
N VAL A 20 -9.40 -14.46 14.89
CA VAL A 20 -8.43 -13.56 14.26
C VAL A 20 -8.90 -13.21 12.84
N PRO A 21 -8.30 -12.20 12.15
CA PRO A 21 -8.84 -11.69 10.89
C PRO A 21 -9.08 -12.76 9.82
N ILE A 22 -8.20 -13.75 9.71
CA ILE A 22 -8.35 -14.83 8.72
C ILE A 22 -9.61 -15.68 8.96
N ASP A 23 -10.05 -15.83 10.20
CA ASP A 23 -11.25 -16.62 10.56
C ASP A 23 -12.54 -15.93 10.06
N THR A 24 -12.48 -14.62 9.79
CA THR A 24 -13.62 -13.85 9.27
C THR A 24 -13.98 -14.20 7.83
N LEU A 25 -13.06 -14.80 7.06
CA LEU A 25 -13.33 -15.23 5.68
C LEU A 25 -14.39 -16.34 5.62
N ALA A 26 -14.30 -17.33 6.51
CA ALA A 26 -15.31 -18.39 6.59
C ALA A 26 -16.69 -17.84 7.01
N HIS A 27 -16.72 -16.79 7.84
CA HIS A 27 -17.96 -16.09 8.14
C HIS A 27 -18.51 -15.37 6.91
N LEU A 28 -17.64 -14.70 6.14
CA LEU A 28 -18.01 -14.02 4.90
C LEU A 28 -18.62 -15.00 3.89
N GLU A 29 -18.01 -16.16 3.68
CA GLU A 29 -18.52 -17.22 2.80
C GLU A 29 -19.92 -17.68 3.21
N ARG A 30 -20.11 -18.00 4.48
CA ARG A 30 -21.43 -18.40 5.01
C ARG A 30 -22.47 -17.30 4.84
N SER A 31 -22.09 -16.05 5.10
CA SER A 31 -23.01 -14.91 5.00
C SER A 31 -23.43 -14.62 3.55
N ARG A 32 -22.53 -14.84 2.59
CA ARG A 32 -22.79 -14.62 1.16
C ARG A 32 -23.41 -15.82 0.46
N GLY A 33 -23.30 -17.02 1.04
CA GLY A 33 -23.67 -18.26 0.35
C GLY A 33 -22.78 -18.56 -0.86
N HIS A 34 -21.56 -18.00 -0.89
CA HIS A 34 -20.64 -18.09 -2.03
C HIS A 34 -19.20 -18.31 -1.53
N ALA A 35 -18.47 -19.24 -2.15
CA ALA A 35 -17.07 -19.50 -1.81
C ALA A 35 -16.17 -18.35 -2.26
N LEU A 36 -15.16 -18.00 -1.45
CA LEU A 36 -14.21 -16.96 -1.85
C LEU A 36 -13.11 -17.54 -2.74
N THR A 37 -12.63 -16.75 -3.70
CA THR A 37 -11.58 -17.17 -4.64
C THR A 37 -10.18 -16.73 -4.22
N VAL A 38 -10.02 -16.26 -2.98
CA VAL A 38 -8.72 -15.88 -2.41
C VAL A 38 -7.99 -17.13 -1.90
N SER A 39 -6.70 -17.25 -2.21
CA SER A 39 -5.88 -18.33 -1.64
C SER A 39 -5.79 -18.19 -0.12
N LEU A 40 -6.18 -19.22 0.62
CA LEU A 40 -6.07 -19.27 2.09
C LEU A 40 -4.66 -19.67 2.55
N GLU A 41 -3.84 -20.24 1.66
CA GLU A 41 -2.50 -20.69 1.98
C GLU A 41 -1.64 -19.56 2.57
N SER A 42 -0.85 -19.92 3.57
CA SER A 42 0.22 -19.10 4.11
C SER A 42 1.55 -19.73 3.72
N ARG A 43 2.42 -18.97 3.06
CA ARG A 43 3.80 -19.42 2.78
C ARG A 43 4.73 -19.28 3.98
N HIS A 44 4.26 -18.70 5.07
CA HIS A 44 5.04 -18.55 6.28
C HIS A 44 5.11 -19.87 7.05
N ARG A 45 6.32 -20.34 7.37
CA ARG A 45 6.55 -21.67 7.98
C ARG A 45 6.56 -21.71 9.51
N GLY A 46 6.26 -20.61 10.21
CA GLY A 46 6.48 -20.53 11.67
C GLY A 46 5.47 -19.73 12.50
N LEU A 47 4.29 -19.37 11.98
CA LEU A 47 3.28 -18.67 12.79
C LEU A 47 2.27 -19.69 13.33
N ASN A 48 2.26 -19.88 14.65
CA ASN A 48 1.23 -20.68 15.32
C ASN A 48 0.05 -19.79 15.70
N TRP A 49 -1.00 -19.82 14.88
CA TRP A 49 -2.20 -19.02 15.11
C TRP A 49 -3.02 -19.49 16.30
N GLU A 50 -2.95 -20.77 16.70
CA GLU A 50 -3.69 -21.27 17.87
C GLU A 50 -3.24 -20.60 19.16
N VAL A 51 -1.93 -20.38 19.32
CA VAL A 51 -1.39 -19.62 20.46
C VAL A 51 -1.94 -18.20 20.47
N LEU A 52 -2.06 -17.56 19.31
CA LEU A 52 -2.62 -16.22 19.21
C LEU A 52 -4.12 -16.21 19.51
N ARG A 53 -4.89 -17.19 19.01
CA ARG A 53 -6.33 -17.32 19.28
C ARG A 53 -6.61 -17.45 20.78
N GLU A 54 -5.83 -18.26 21.49
CA GLU A 54 -5.94 -18.38 22.95
C GLU A 54 -5.51 -17.09 23.68
N LYS A 55 -4.52 -16.37 23.15
CA LYS A 55 -4.08 -15.10 23.73
C LYS A 55 -5.14 -14.00 23.58
N VAL A 56 -5.76 -13.85 22.41
CA VAL A 56 -6.74 -12.78 22.17
C VAL A 56 -8.03 -12.98 22.97
N LYS A 57 -8.42 -14.22 23.28
CA LYS A 57 -9.55 -14.54 24.18
C LYS A 57 -9.40 -13.93 25.57
N LYS A 58 -8.15 -13.84 26.06
CA LYS A 58 -7.84 -13.28 27.39
C LYS A 58 -8.02 -11.77 27.45
N GLY A 59 -8.06 -11.08 26.31
CA GLY A 59 -8.30 -9.64 26.26
C GLY A 59 -7.53 -8.94 25.16
N MET A 60 -8.20 -8.01 24.49
CA MET A 60 -7.59 -7.05 23.55
C MET A 60 -7.75 -5.63 24.07
N ARG A 61 -6.72 -4.77 23.89
CA ARG A 61 -6.81 -3.35 24.29
C ARG A 61 -7.50 -2.48 23.24
N ASN A 62 -7.46 -2.91 21.98
CA ASN A 62 -8.01 -2.18 20.84
C ASN A 62 -9.05 -3.07 20.16
N ALA A 63 -10.16 -2.48 19.73
CA ALA A 63 -11.20 -3.21 19.00
C ALA A 63 -10.76 -3.56 17.57
N THR A 64 -9.94 -2.70 16.97
CA THR A 64 -9.30 -2.88 15.67
C THR A 64 -7.84 -2.46 15.74
N LEU A 65 -6.99 -3.00 14.87
CA LEU A 65 -5.55 -2.80 14.88
C LEU A 65 -4.99 -2.34 13.55
N MET A 66 -5.47 -2.88 12.43
CA MET A 66 -4.82 -2.74 11.14
C MET A 66 -5.75 -2.12 10.11
N ALA A 67 -5.28 -1.03 9.52
CA ALA A 67 -5.84 -0.43 8.32
C ALA A 67 -4.68 0.03 7.44
N VAL A 68 -4.77 -0.19 6.13
CA VAL A 68 -3.77 0.32 5.18
C VAL A 68 -4.32 1.59 4.55
N ALA A 69 -3.99 2.73 5.16
CA ALA A 69 -4.41 4.05 4.72
C ALA A 69 -3.46 4.63 3.64
N PRO A 70 -3.90 5.64 2.88
CA PRO A 70 -3.00 6.37 1.98
C PRO A 70 -1.93 7.10 2.81
N ASN A 71 -0.69 7.02 2.35
CA ASN A 71 0.46 7.59 3.05
C ASN A 71 1.27 8.54 2.14
N ALA A 72 0.62 9.19 1.16
CA ALA A 72 1.29 9.96 0.11
C ALA A 72 2.36 10.94 0.63
N ASN A 73 2.02 11.76 1.63
CA ASN A 73 2.96 12.75 2.17
C ASN A 73 4.11 12.09 2.96
N ILE A 74 3.79 11.17 3.89
CA ILE A 74 4.83 10.52 4.71
C ILE A 74 5.70 9.56 3.89
N GLY A 75 5.16 8.95 2.83
CA GLY A 75 5.92 8.14 1.88
C GLY A 75 6.88 8.98 1.06
N LEU A 76 6.49 10.20 0.67
CA LEU A 76 7.41 11.14 0.03
C LEU A 76 8.56 11.56 0.96
N VAL A 77 8.26 11.84 2.24
CA VAL A 77 9.27 12.14 3.26
C VAL A 77 10.22 10.96 3.46
N ALA A 78 9.68 9.74 3.51
CA ALA A 78 10.46 8.51 3.66
C ALA A 78 11.16 8.05 2.37
N GLY A 79 10.92 8.69 1.23
CA GLY A 79 11.48 8.30 -0.07
C GLY A 79 10.93 6.96 -0.61
N THR A 80 9.73 6.53 -0.18
CA THR A 80 9.10 5.27 -0.59
C THR A 80 7.95 5.48 -1.58
N THR A 81 7.44 4.39 -2.16
CA THR A 81 6.17 4.42 -2.88
C THR A 81 4.99 4.54 -1.91
N PRO A 82 3.87 5.16 -2.33
CA PRO A 82 2.70 5.28 -1.49
C PRO A 82 1.92 3.96 -1.38
N GLY A 83 1.42 3.69 -0.18
CA GLY A 83 0.53 2.58 0.15
C GLY A 83 1.13 1.22 -0.21
N ILE A 84 0.33 0.43 -0.92
CA ILE A 84 0.73 -0.86 -1.51
C ILE A 84 0.70 -0.77 -3.04
N ASP A 85 0.85 0.44 -3.57
CA ASP A 85 0.86 0.70 -5.00
C ASP A 85 2.27 0.52 -5.58
N PRO A 86 2.40 -0.01 -6.80
CA PRO A 86 3.65 0.10 -7.53
C PRO A 86 3.92 1.56 -7.87
N ARG A 87 5.14 1.86 -8.34
CA ARG A 87 5.41 3.20 -8.88
C ARG A 87 4.45 3.50 -10.03
N PHE A 88 3.79 4.65 -9.96
CA PHE A 88 2.89 5.11 -11.02
C PHE A 88 3.62 5.28 -12.37
N ALA A 89 4.86 5.77 -12.34
CA ALA A 89 5.77 5.86 -13.48
C ALA A 89 7.22 5.72 -13.00
N GLN A 90 8.15 5.34 -13.88
CA GLN A 90 9.58 5.34 -13.55
C GLN A 90 10.22 6.74 -13.70
N VAL A 91 9.55 7.66 -14.40
CA VAL A 91 9.98 9.05 -14.59
C VAL A 91 8.81 9.99 -14.32
N PHE A 92 9.02 11.00 -13.47
CA PHE A 92 8.06 12.06 -13.17
C PHE A 92 8.65 13.43 -13.44
N SER A 93 7.81 14.38 -13.85
CA SER A 93 8.17 15.80 -13.83
C SER A 93 7.61 16.44 -12.57
N ARG A 94 8.46 17.10 -11.79
CA ARG A 94 8.09 17.87 -10.61
C ARG A 94 8.37 19.35 -10.85
N SER A 95 7.37 20.18 -10.63
CA SER A 95 7.54 21.63 -10.61
C SER A 95 7.89 22.07 -9.20
N LYS A 96 9.05 22.69 -9.03
CA LYS A 96 9.44 23.44 -7.83
C LYS A 96 9.48 24.93 -8.16
N ILE A 97 9.57 25.77 -7.14
CA ILE A 97 9.75 27.23 -7.31
C ILE A 97 10.98 27.54 -8.18
N SER A 98 12.03 26.71 -8.08
CA SER A 98 13.27 26.84 -8.85
C SER A 98 13.22 26.27 -10.28
N GLY A 99 12.09 25.72 -10.72
CA GLY A 99 11.92 25.17 -12.07
C GLY A 99 11.34 23.75 -12.11
N LYS A 100 11.34 23.15 -13.31
CA LYS A 100 10.88 21.77 -13.53
C LYS A 100 12.06 20.81 -13.45
N TYR A 101 11.91 19.76 -12.67
CA TYR A 101 12.91 18.71 -12.49
C TYR A 101 12.34 17.35 -12.85
N LEU A 102 13.16 16.49 -13.43
CA LEU A 102 12.82 15.10 -13.65
C LEU A 102 13.23 14.26 -12.43
N ASP A 103 12.26 13.56 -11.86
CA ASP A 103 12.44 12.58 -10.79
C ASP A 103 12.39 11.19 -11.43
N LEU A 104 13.54 10.51 -11.46
CA LEU A 104 13.69 9.17 -12.00
C LEU A 104 13.80 8.16 -10.86
N ASN A 105 13.27 6.95 -11.07
CA ASN A 105 13.41 5.88 -10.10
C ASN A 105 14.89 5.52 -9.91
N HIS A 106 15.42 5.87 -8.73
CA HIS A 106 16.82 5.64 -8.37
C HIS A 106 17.24 4.18 -8.52
N ASN A 107 16.40 3.22 -8.14
CA ASN A 107 16.71 1.79 -8.22
C ASN A 107 16.91 1.34 -9.68
N LEU A 108 16.03 1.78 -10.59
CA LEU A 108 16.15 1.50 -12.02
C LEU A 108 17.45 2.09 -12.59
N VAL A 109 17.78 3.34 -12.22
CA VAL A 109 19.00 4.00 -12.67
C VAL A 109 20.24 3.25 -12.19
N LEU A 110 20.27 2.82 -10.92
CA LEU A 110 21.36 2.05 -10.35
C LEU A 110 21.56 0.73 -11.10
N ASP A 111 20.50 -0.06 -11.30
CA ASP A 111 20.58 -1.34 -12.00
C ASP A 111 21.08 -1.17 -13.43
N LEU A 112 20.58 -0.18 -14.16
CA LEU A 112 21.03 0.12 -15.52
C LEU A 112 22.47 0.62 -15.58
N LYS A 113 22.94 1.36 -14.57
CA LYS A 113 24.34 1.79 -14.48
C LYS A 113 25.27 0.62 -14.20
N ASN A 114 24.88 -0.26 -13.27
CA ASN A 114 25.63 -1.47 -12.94
C ASN A 114 25.80 -2.40 -14.14
N MET A 115 24.85 -2.39 -15.08
CA MET A 115 24.91 -3.14 -16.33
C MET A 115 25.57 -2.37 -17.50
N GLY A 116 26.03 -1.13 -17.29
CA GLY A 116 26.59 -0.30 -18.36
C GLY A 116 25.59 0.07 -19.47
N LEU A 117 24.28 0.03 -19.16
CA LEU A 117 23.18 0.28 -20.10
C LEU A 117 22.64 1.71 -20.00
N TRP A 118 22.79 2.37 -18.85
CA TRP A 118 22.14 3.65 -18.56
C TRP A 118 22.28 4.70 -19.67
N GLU A 119 23.50 4.99 -20.10
CA GLU A 119 23.76 5.99 -21.15
C GLU A 119 23.12 5.65 -22.49
N LYS A 120 22.93 4.35 -22.78
CA LYS A 120 22.33 3.86 -24.04
C LYS A 120 20.81 4.00 -24.06
N VAL A 121 20.15 3.91 -22.90
CA VAL A 121 18.69 3.81 -22.82
C VAL A 121 18.01 5.02 -22.17
N ARG A 122 18.76 5.89 -21.46
CA ARG A 122 18.18 7.00 -20.66
C ARG A 122 17.24 7.91 -21.45
N GLU A 123 17.59 8.24 -22.70
CA GLU A 123 16.80 9.15 -23.53
C GLU A 123 15.46 8.50 -23.88
N LYS A 124 15.50 7.24 -24.26
CA LYS A 124 14.30 6.44 -24.54
C LYS A 124 13.42 6.27 -23.31
N ILE A 125 14.01 6.06 -22.13
CA ILE A 125 13.27 5.98 -20.86
C ILE A 125 12.55 7.30 -20.56
N ILE A 126 13.19 8.44 -20.80
CA ILE A 126 12.57 9.76 -20.60
C ILE A 126 11.44 10.00 -21.61
N GLU A 127 11.66 9.67 -22.89
CA GLU A 127 10.66 9.77 -23.96
C GLU A 127 9.39 8.98 -23.66
N THR A 128 9.56 7.74 -23.19
CA THR A 128 8.50 6.80 -22.84
C THR A 128 7.90 7.05 -21.45
N ARG A 129 8.33 8.12 -20.77
CA ARG A 129 7.88 8.50 -19.40
C ARG A 129 8.11 7.38 -18.38
N GLY A 130 9.15 6.59 -18.59
CA GLY A 130 9.51 5.48 -17.72
C GLY A 130 8.79 4.16 -18.02
N ASP A 131 8.05 4.04 -19.13
CA ASP A 131 7.60 2.73 -19.60
C ASP A 131 8.73 2.04 -20.38
N ILE A 132 9.33 1.02 -19.77
CA ILE A 132 10.51 0.34 -20.30
C ILE A 132 10.19 -0.94 -21.07
N ALA A 133 8.91 -1.33 -21.18
CA ALA A 133 8.50 -2.62 -21.75
C ALA A 133 9.00 -2.80 -23.20
N GLU A 134 8.87 -1.76 -24.03
CA GLU A 134 9.20 -1.79 -25.45
C GLU A 134 10.63 -1.31 -25.78
N ILE A 135 11.44 -0.97 -24.77
CA ILE A 135 12.79 -0.46 -24.99
C ILE A 135 13.74 -1.63 -25.30
N GLN A 136 14.32 -1.61 -26.50
CA GLN A 136 15.35 -2.57 -26.91
C GLN A 136 16.65 -2.33 -26.10
N GLY A 137 17.36 -3.41 -25.79
CA GLY A 137 18.60 -3.37 -25.01
C GLY A 137 18.42 -3.42 -23.49
N ILE A 138 17.21 -3.29 -22.96
CA ILE A 138 16.92 -3.54 -21.55
C ILE A 138 16.57 -5.03 -21.36
N PRO A 139 17.24 -5.75 -20.43
CA PRO A 139 16.94 -7.15 -20.13
C PRO A 139 15.50 -7.37 -19.63
N GLU A 140 14.91 -8.51 -19.99
CA GLU A 140 13.51 -8.83 -19.66
C GLU A 140 13.24 -8.87 -18.16
N HIS A 141 14.20 -9.35 -17.37
CA HIS A 141 14.04 -9.39 -15.91
C HIS A 141 13.89 -7.99 -15.30
N LEU A 142 14.57 -6.96 -15.84
CA LEU A 142 14.38 -5.57 -15.40
C LEU A 142 13.00 -5.04 -15.80
N LYS A 143 12.55 -5.36 -17.02
CA LYS A 143 11.19 -5.00 -17.48
C LYS A 143 10.12 -5.62 -16.57
N HIS A 144 10.36 -6.84 -16.08
CA HIS A 144 9.47 -7.50 -15.14
C HIS A 144 9.45 -6.84 -13.75
N ILE A 145 10.60 -6.38 -13.24
CA ILE A 145 10.72 -5.73 -11.93
C ILE A 145 10.14 -4.31 -11.96
N TYR A 146 10.46 -3.53 -13.00
CA TYR A 146 10.16 -2.10 -13.08
C TYR A 146 8.87 -1.79 -13.85
N LYS A 147 7.87 -2.68 -13.76
CA LYS A 147 6.52 -2.38 -14.21
C LYS A 147 5.96 -1.15 -13.47
N THR A 148 5.15 -0.40 -14.19
CA THR A 148 4.42 0.78 -13.71
C THR A 148 2.98 0.41 -13.38
N SER A 149 2.25 1.34 -12.75
CA SER A 149 0.83 1.13 -12.43
C SER A 149 -0.04 0.75 -13.63
N PHE A 150 0.23 1.28 -14.83
CA PHE A 150 -0.56 1.00 -16.04
C PHE A 150 -0.07 -0.18 -16.88
N THR A 151 1.12 -0.72 -16.59
CA THR A 151 1.67 -1.92 -17.25
C THR A 151 1.51 -3.18 -16.38
N THR A 152 1.13 -2.99 -15.12
CA THR A 152 0.78 -4.08 -14.20
C THR A 152 -0.67 -4.51 -14.42
N SER A 153 -0.94 -5.81 -14.41
CA SER A 153 -2.30 -6.34 -14.56
C SER A 153 -3.22 -5.86 -13.41
N PRO A 154 -4.45 -5.38 -13.72
CA PRO A 154 -5.42 -5.02 -12.69
C PRO A 154 -5.74 -6.15 -11.72
N LEU A 155 -5.77 -7.40 -12.22
CA LEU A 155 -6.01 -8.58 -11.40
C LEU A 155 -4.88 -8.85 -10.40
N ALA A 156 -3.65 -8.44 -10.73
CA ALA A 156 -2.52 -8.55 -9.80
C ALA A 156 -2.70 -7.61 -8.58
N PHE A 157 -3.24 -6.40 -8.78
CA PHE A 157 -3.57 -5.50 -7.66
C PHE A 157 -4.59 -6.12 -6.71
N ILE A 158 -5.63 -6.73 -7.28
CA ILE A 158 -6.66 -7.43 -6.52
C ILE A 158 -6.05 -8.61 -5.78
N GLU A 159 -5.21 -9.41 -6.42
CA GLU A 159 -4.62 -10.59 -5.80
C GLU A 159 -3.73 -10.22 -4.59
N VAL A 160 -2.90 -9.18 -4.74
CA VAL A 160 -2.06 -8.67 -3.64
C VAL A 160 -2.94 -8.14 -2.50
N ALA A 161 -3.94 -7.32 -2.83
CA ALA A 161 -4.83 -6.75 -1.82
C ALA A 161 -5.64 -7.84 -1.11
N ALA A 162 -6.15 -8.84 -1.82
CA ALA A 162 -6.95 -9.91 -1.24
C ALA A 162 -6.13 -10.75 -0.26
N ARG A 163 -4.88 -11.07 -0.61
CA ARG A 163 -3.97 -11.79 0.29
C ARG A 163 -3.62 -10.98 1.53
N ALA A 164 -3.44 -9.67 1.40
CA ALA A 164 -3.23 -8.78 2.53
C ALA A 164 -4.49 -8.67 3.41
N GLN A 165 -5.68 -8.53 2.80
CA GLN A 165 -6.97 -8.35 3.47
C GLN A 165 -7.30 -9.50 4.43
N LYS A 166 -6.82 -10.73 4.17
CA LYS A 166 -6.95 -11.88 5.10
C LYS A 166 -6.43 -11.59 6.50
N TRP A 167 -5.47 -10.67 6.63
CA TRP A 167 -4.78 -10.36 7.87
C TRP A 167 -5.15 -8.98 8.44
N VAL A 168 -5.92 -8.19 7.70
CA VAL A 168 -6.31 -6.83 8.06
C VAL A 168 -7.75 -6.84 8.58
N ASP A 169 -7.94 -6.45 9.83
CA ASP A 169 -9.25 -6.43 10.50
C ASP A 169 -10.17 -5.30 10.01
N GLN A 170 -9.60 -4.16 9.62
CA GLN A 170 -10.31 -3.12 8.86
C GLN A 170 -10.16 -3.36 7.36
N ALA A 171 -9.73 -2.36 6.59
CA ALA A 171 -9.68 -2.40 5.13
C ALA A 171 -8.37 -1.79 4.57
N LEU A 172 -8.23 -1.82 3.25
CA LEU A 172 -7.08 -1.26 2.53
C LEU A 172 -7.54 -0.22 1.50
N SER A 173 -6.89 0.94 1.46
CA SER A 173 -7.08 1.95 0.41
C SER A 173 -6.40 1.51 -0.89
N ARG A 174 -7.05 0.59 -1.62
CA ARG A 174 -6.54 -0.02 -2.85
C ARG A 174 -6.93 0.78 -4.09
N ASN A 175 -5.99 1.57 -4.64
CA ASN A 175 -6.17 2.23 -5.93
C ASN A 175 -6.18 1.20 -7.08
N MET A 176 -6.97 1.45 -8.11
CA MET A 176 -7.02 0.65 -9.34
C MET A 176 -6.51 1.47 -10.51
N TYR A 177 -5.77 0.84 -11.41
CA TYR A 177 -5.20 1.47 -12.59
C TYR A 177 -5.62 0.68 -13.82
N LEU A 178 -6.46 1.26 -14.67
CA LEU A 178 -7.00 0.59 -15.85
C LEU A 178 -6.53 1.29 -17.13
N ALA A 179 -5.91 0.51 -18.01
CA ALA A 179 -5.64 0.92 -19.37
C ALA A 179 -6.84 0.67 -20.29
N THR A 180 -7.61 -0.38 -20.01
CA THR A 180 -8.84 -0.74 -20.71
C THR A 180 -9.95 0.27 -20.44
N ARG A 181 -10.87 0.38 -21.40
CA ARG A 181 -12.15 1.10 -21.27
C ARG A 181 -13.33 0.19 -21.60
N ASP A 182 -13.06 -1.09 -21.78
CA ASP A 182 -14.08 -2.09 -21.99
C ASP A 182 -14.86 -2.30 -20.69
N ILE A 183 -16.18 -2.20 -20.78
CA ILE A 183 -17.06 -2.26 -19.60
C ILE A 183 -17.08 -3.68 -19.06
N ASP A 184 -17.11 -4.69 -19.93
CA ASP A 184 -17.18 -6.09 -19.52
C ASP A 184 -15.89 -6.51 -18.81
N GLU A 185 -14.73 -6.08 -19.31
CA GLU A 185 -13.44 -6.27 -18.65
C GLU A 185 -13.40 -5.55 -17.29
N THR A 186 -13.90 -4.31 -17.23
CA THR A 186 -13.97 -3.54 -15.97
C THR A 186 -14.87 -4.23 -14.95
N MET A 187 -16.06 -4.68 -15.37
CA MET A 187 -16.98 -5.45 -14.54
C MET A 187 -16.34 -6.73 -14.04
N LYS A 188 -15.66 -7.49 -14.91
CA LYS A 188 -14.92 -8.69 -14.52
C LYS A 188 -13.88 -8.40 -13.44
N ILE A 189 -13.11 -7.31 -13.58
CA ILE A 189 -12.10 -6.90 -12.59
C ILE A 189 -12.74 -6.65 -11.22
N TYR A 190 -13.80 -5.85 -11.16
CA TYR A 190 -14.44 -5.52 -9.87
C TYR A 190 -15.22 -6.71 -9.29
N THR A 191 -15.83 -7.55 -10.13
CA THR A 191 -16.44 -8.81 -9.68
C THR A 191 -15.39 -9.74 -9.08
N THR A 192 -14.20 -9.87 -9.70
CA THR A 192 -13.09 -10.65 -9.12
C THR A 192 -12.63 -10.08 -7.77
N ALA A 193 -12.64 -8.75 -7.58
CA ALA A 193 -12.34 -8.15 -6.29
C ALA A 193 -13.37 -8.57 -5.21
N TRP A 194 -14.66 -8.55 -5.57
CA TRP A 194 -15.73 -8.98 -4.68
C TRP A 194 -15.65 -10.48 -4.35
N GLU A 195 -15.44 -11.34 -5.35
CA GLU A 195 -15.28 -12.79 -5.20
C GLU A 195 -14.09 -13.17 -4.32
N LYS A 196 -13.03 -12.37 -4.34
CA LYS A 196 -11.84 -12.56 -3.47
C LYS A 196 -12.03 -12.03 -2.05
N GLY A 197 -13.21 -11.47 -1.74
CA GLY A 197 -13.54 -11.01 -0.38
C GLY A 197 -12.88 -9.68 0.00
N LEU A 198 -12.50 -8.85 -0.98
CA LEU A 198 -12.04 -7.51 -0.69
C LEU A 198 -13.15 -6.67 -0.07
N LYS A 199 -12.80 -5.90 0.97
CA LYS A 199 -13.73 -4.97 1.62
C LYS A 199 -13.85 -3.65 0.85
N THR A 200 -12.77 -3.19 0.25
CA THR A 200 -12.70 -1.87 -0.39
C THR A 200 -11.85 -1.88 -1.67
N THR A 201 -12.30 -1.11 -2.64
CA THR A 201 -11.47 -0.46 -3.67
C THR A 201 -11.51 1.05 -3.41
N TYR A 202 -10.58 1.81 -3.96
CA TYR A 202 -10.49 3.25 -3.74
C TYR A 202 -10.61 4.03 -5.06
N TYR A 203 -9.60 4.81 -5.47
CA TYR A 203 -9.67 5.52 -6.75
C TYR A 203 -9.49 4.57 -7.93
N LEU A 204 -10.24 4.84 -8.99
CA LEU A 204 -9.97 4.32 -10.32
C LEU A 204 -9.21 5.37 -11.14
N HIS A 205 -7.97 5.07 -11.47
CA HIS A 205 -7.16 5.86 -12.39
C HIS A 205 -7.23 5.25 -13.78
N MET A 206 -7.79 6.00 -14.73
CA MET A 206 -7.86 5.60 -16.14
C MET A 206 -6.66 6.14 -16.90
N ARG A 207 -6.04 5.30 -17.73
CA ARG A 207 -4.94 5.75 -18.60
C ARG A 207 -5.46 6.81 -19.58
N PRO A 208 -4.85 8.00 -19.68
CA PRO A 208 -5.26 9.04 -20.63
C PRO A 208 -5.27 8.53 -22.08
N ARG A 209 -6.23 8.96 -22.91
CA ARG A 209 -6.29 8.60 -24.35
C ARG A 209 -5.20 9.27 -25.18
N HIS A 210 -4.87 10.50 -24.82
CA HIS A 210 -3.87 11.32 -25.50
C HIS A 210 -2.85 11.78 -24.49
N SER A 211 -1.58 11.73 -24.88
CA SER A 211 -0.48 12.24 -24.09
C SER A 211 0.11 13.44 -24.82
N ALA A 212 0.16 14.60 -24.16
CA ALA A 212 0.77 15.79 -24.74
C ALA A 212 2.29 15.57 -24.89
N GLU A 213 2.81 15.72 -26.10
CA GLU A 213 4.24 15.60 -26.42
C GLU A 213 5.04 16.61 -25.59
N GLN A 214 6.14 16.15 -24.98
CA GLN A 214 6.97 17.00 -24.12
C GLN A 214 7.99 17.75 -24.98
N SER A 215 8.10 19.06 -24.78
CA SER A 215 9.06 19.93 -25.49
C SER A 215 10.52 19.74 -25.05
N THR A 216 10.80 18.87 -24.07
CA THR A 216 12.12 18.68 -23.47
C THR A 216 12.99 17.66 -24.18
N VAL A 217 12.43 16.91 -25.14
CA VAL A 217 13.20 15.97 -25.97
C VAL A 217 13.34 16.58 -27.36
N ARG A 218 14.56 16.57 -27.92
CA ARG A 218 14.75 16.78 -29.37
C ARG A 218 14.08 15.62 -30.11
N VAL A 219 12.76 15.69 -30.30
CA VAL A 219 12.05 14.73 -31.12
C VAL A 219 12.32 15.11 -32.57
N ASN A 220 13.34 14.49 -33.17
CA ASN A 220 13.66 14.66 -34.58
C ASN A 220 12.62 13.90 -35.42
N LYS A 221 11.40 14.45 -35.50
CA LYS A 221 10.29 13.86 -36.28
C LYS A 221 10.63 13.65 -37.76
N ALA A 222 11.59 14.41 -38.28
CA ALA A 222 12.07 14.31 -39.65
C ALA A 222 12.78 12.98 -39.97
N GLU A 223 13.31 12.28 -38.96
CA GLU A 223 13.96 10.97 -39.15
C GLU A 223 12.99 9.80 -39.00
N GLN A 224 11.99 9.90 -38.12
CA GLN A 224 10.99 8.85 -37.90
C GLN A 224 9.88 8.83 -38.95
N ILE A 225 9.46 10.00 -39.40
CA ILE A 225 8.56 10.13 -40.53
C ILE A 225 9.51 10.33 -41.70
N GLY A 226 9.81 9.28 -42.48
CA GLY A 226 10.55 9.37 -43.74
C GLY A 226 9.88 10.24 -44.82
N LYS A 227 9.06 11.21 -44.44
CA LYS A 227 8.54 12.28 -45.28
C LYS A 227 9.55 13.40 -45.25
N VAL A 228 10.42 13.36 -46.23
CA VAL A 228 11.00 14.58 -46.81
C VAL A 228 9.83 15.55 -47.00
N GLY A 229 9.79 16.62 -46.20
CA GLY A 229 8.72 17.61 -46.31
C GLY A 229 8.65 18.15 -47.75
N PHE A 230 7.48 18.61 -48.17
CA PHE A 230 7.20 19.18 -49.50
C PHE A 230 8.21 20.26 -49.98
N ALA A 231 9.05 20.78 -49.08
CA ALA A 231 10.15 21.68 -49.39
C ALA A 231 11.33 21.06 -50.16
N ALA A 232 11.44 19.73 -50.27
CA ALA A 232 12.50 19.08 -51.06
C ALA A 232 12.18 18.96 -52.57
N ALA A 233 10.92 19.19 -52.97
CA ALA A 233 10.52 19.16 -54.38
C ALA A 233 10.88 20.44 -55.16
N PHE A 234 11.35 21.50 -54.47
CA PHE A 234 11.63 22.81 -55.07
C PHE A 234 13.09 23.28 -54.91
N ARG A 235 14.03 22.41 -54.52
CA ARG A 235 15.45 22.75 -54.64
C ARG A 235 15.93 22.52 -56.06
N LYS A 236 15.53 23.42 -56.97
CA LYS A 236 16.31 23.74 -58.16
C LYS A 236 16.90 25.13 -57.92
N GLY A 237 18.22 25.20 -58.03
CA GLY A 237 19.01 26.34 -57.56
C GLY A 237 18.70 27.60 -58.34
N GLU A 238 18.76 28.73 -57.64
CA GLU A 238 19.18 29.99 -58.22
C GLU A 238 19.54 30.99 -57.12
N SER A 239 20.48 31.86 -57.49
CA SER A 239 21.17 32.88 -56.72
C SER A 239 20.22 33.86 -56.01
N ALA A 240 20.66 34.31 -54.83
CA ALA A 240 19.99 35.34 -54.04
C ALA A 240 19.74 36.63 -54.84
N PRO A 241 18.52 37.21 -54.78
CA PRO A 241 18.31 38.60 -55.13
C PRO A 241 18.33 39.51 -53.90
N ALA A 242 18.68 40.76 -54.18
CA ALA A 242 19.04 41.82 -53.26
C ALA A 242 17.93 42.27 -52.30
N ALA A 243 18.38 42.87 -51.19
CA ALA A 243 17.55 43.59 -50.23
C ALA A 243 16.74 44.69 -50.92
N PHE A 244 15.42 44.70 -50.69
CA PHE A 244 14.56 45.85 -50.95
C PHE A 244 13.73 46.14 -49.70
N GLY A 245 13.82 47.38 -49.23
CA GLY A 245 13.12 47.88 -48.06
C GLY A 245 11.65 48.18 -48.32
N GLY A 246 10.88 48.32 -47.24
CA GLY A 246 9.49 48.76 -47.29
C GLY A 246 8.67 48.26 -46.12
N ILE A 247 8.47 49.12 -45.14
CA ILE A 247 7.85 48.95 -43.82
C ILE A 247 6.36 48.59 -43.90
N THR A 248 5.88 47.67 -43.04
CA THR A 248 4.53 47.78 -42.45
C THR A 248 4.60 47.51 -40.94
N LYS A 249 4.09 48.46 -40.16
CA LYS A 249 4.06 48.48 -38.68
C LYS A 249 3.49 47.18 -38.10
N LEU A 250 4.18 46.60 -37.11
CA LEU A 250 3.63 45.56 -36.24
C LEU A 250 2.41 46.12 -35.49
N GLN A 251 1.27 45.45 -35.62
CA GLN A 251 0.06 45.74 -34.87
C GLN A 251 0.28 45.36 -33.39
N PRO A 252 -0.07 46.21 -32.41
CA PRO A 252 0.04 45.82 -31.00
C PRO A 252 -0.97 44.69 -30.69
N PRO A 253 -0.63 43.81 -29.73
CA PRO A 253 -1.44 42.62 -29.43
C PRO A 253 -2.83 43.00 -28.92
N LEU A 254 -3.86 42.31 -29.43
CA LEU A 254 -5.22 42.41 -28.90
C LEU A 254 -5.24 41.98 -27.43
N LEU A 255 -5.53 42.92 -26.54
CA LEU A 255 -5.91 42.65 -25.16
C LEU A 255 -7.24 41.90 -25.16
N THR A 256 -7.21 40.63 -24.81
CA THR A 256 -8.42 39.88 -24.46
C THR A 256 -8.85 40.27 -23.05
N PRO A 257 -10.14 40.55 -22.80
CA PRO A 257 -10.60 40.89 -21.46
C PRO A 257 -10.46 39.69 -20.53
N THR A 258 -9.85 39.93 -19.37
CA THR A 258 -9.73 38.97 -18.27
C THR A 258 -11.14 38.62 -17.75
N PRO A 259 -11.49 37.33 -17.55
CA PRO A 259 -12.78 36.97 -16.99
C PRO A 259 -12.89 37.46 -15.55
N THR A 260 -13.95 38.22 -15.26
CA THR A 260 -14.34 38.66 -13.92
C THR A 260 -14.58 37.45 -13.01
N PRO A 261 -14.06 37.42 -11.77
CA PRO A 261 -14.33 36.32 -10.85
C PRO A 261 -15.79 36.37 -10.38
N THR A 262 -16.53 35.29 -10.65
CA THR A 262 -17.86 35.04 -10.07
C THR A 262 -17.72 34.82 -8.56
N PRO A 263 -18.52 35.49 -7.71
CA PRO A 263 -18.48 35.26 -6.27
C PRO A 263 -18.94 33.85 -5.93
N THR A 264 -18.10 33.13 -5.19
CA THR A 264 -18.39 31.80 -4.62
C THR A 264 -19.39 31.96 -3.47
N PRO A 265 -20.46 31.15 -3.39
CA PRO A 265 -21.36 31.19 -2.24
C PRO A 265 -20.61 30.74 -0.98
N LYS A 266 -20.73 31.52 0.10
CA LYS A 266 -20.22 31.18 1.43
C LYS A 266 -20.94 29.91 1.92
N ALA A 267 -20.17 28.89 2.27
CA ALA A 267 -20.69 27.73 2.99
C ALA A 267 -21.09 28.16 4.40
N GLU A 268 -22.36 27.98 4.77
CA GLU A 268 -22.82 28.11 6.14
C GLU A 268 -22.36 26.88 6.96
N PRO A 269 -21.90 27.07 8.20
CA PRO A 269 -21.52 25.97 9.06
C PRO A 269 -22.78 25.22 9.55
N VAL A 270 -22.86 23.93 9.22
CA VAL A 270 -23.84 23.02 9.81
C VAL A 270 -23.44 22.75 11.26
N ALA A 271 -24.17 23.34 12.21
CA ALA A 271 -24.00 23.08 13.63
C ALA A 271 -24.39 21.63 13.95
N SER A 272 -23.44 20.85 14.48
CA SER A 272 -23.73 19.56 15.10
C SER A 272 -24.09 19.78 16.57
N PRO A 273 -25.18 19.19 17.10
CA PRO A 273 -25.51 19.35 18.51
C PRO A 273 -24.53 18.56 19.38
N VAL A 274 -23.64 19.27 20.06
CA VAL A 274 -22.85 18.73 21.18
C VAL A 274 -23.82 18.55 22.34
N ARG A 275 -24.05 17.30 22.77
CA ARG A 275 -24.72 17.03 24.04
C ARG A 275 -23.72 17.23 25.17
N ASP A 276 -24.04 18.12 26.09
CA ASP A 276 -23.34 18.30 27.36
C ASP A 276 -23.29 16.99 28.14
N VAL A 277 -22.08 16.47 28.37
CA VAL A 277 -21.86 15.40 29.34
C VAL A 277 -21.66 16.07 30.69
N ARG A 278 -22.68 15.98 31.56
CA ARG A 278 -22.57 16.30 32.98
C ARG A 278 -21.37 15.56 33.59
N ARG A 279 -20.47 16.31 34.19
CA ARG A 279 -19.37 15.81 35.01
C ARG A 279 -19.96 15.32 36.34
N GLU A 280 -20.16 14.01 36.50
CA GLU A 280 -20.38 13.43 37.82
C GLU A 280 -19.02 13.11 38.45
N THR A 281 -18.74 13.79 39.57
CA THR A 281 -17.60 13.51 40.44
C THR A 281 -17.84 12.22 41.21
N PHE A 282 -17.03 11.19 40.94
CA PHE A 282 -17.03 9.97 41.73
C PHE A 282 -15.97 10.02 42.84
N ALA A 283 -16.42 9.89 44.08
CA ALA A 283 -15.58 9.62 45.25
C ALA A 283 -15.12 8.14 45.25
N PRO A 284 -13.93 7.82 45.82
CA PRO A 284 -13.41 6.46 45.80
C PRO A 284 -14.14 5.54 46.79
N PRO A 285 -14.34 4.24 46.48
CA PRO A 285 -14.92 3.31 47.43
C PRO A 285 -13.88 2.77 48.41
N VAL A 286 -14.32 2.64 49.66
CA VAL A 286 -13.60 2.06 50.79
C VAL A 286 -13.51 0.54 50.64
N SER A 287 -12.32 0.00 50.90
CA SER A 287 -12.00 -1.43 50.91
C SER A 287 -12.66 -2.15 52.09
N SER A 288 -13.27 -3.32 51.85
CA SER A 288 -13.31 -4.38 52.85
C SER A 288 -13.02 -5.74 52.21
N VAL A 289 -12.02 -6.40 52.77
CA VAL A 289 -11.52 -7.72 52.39
C VAL A 289 -12.27 -8.76 53.22
N ALA A 290 -12.86 -9.76 52.59
CA ALA A 290 -13.29 -10.98 53.27
C ALA A 290 -12.88 -12.19 52.42
N SER A 291 -11.90 -12.93 52.94
CA SER A 291 -11.45 -14.22 52.44
C SER A 291 -12.49 -15.31 52.70
N ALA A 292 -12.76 -16.15 51.71
CA ALA A 292 -13.24 -17.51 51.93
C ALA A 292 -12.87 -18.41 50.74
N LEU A 293 -11.85 -19.26 50.97
CA LEU A 293 -11.55 -20.45 50.16
C LEU A 293 -12.55 -21.56 50.50
N PRO A 294 -12.92 -22.44 49.56
CA PRO A 294 -13.38 -23.78 49.90
C PRO A 294 -12.37 -24.87 49.53
N LEU A 295 -12.28 -25.78 50.48
CA LEU A 295 -11.55 -27.04 50.57
C LEU A 295 -11.89 -28.02 49.43
N ILE A 296 -10.86 -28.71 48.93
CA ILE A 296 -10.96 -29.87 48.04
C ILE A 296 -11.30 -31.12 48.88
N LYS A 297 -12.29 -31.91 48.44
CA LYS A 297 -12.47 -33.32 48.80
C LYS A 297 -12.64 -34.14 47.52
N GLY A 298 -11.87 -35.23 47.43
CA GLY A 298 -11.82 -36.13 46.28
C GLY A 298 -13.00 -37.10 46.17
N GLY A 299 -13.07 -37.74 45.01
CA GLY A 299 -13.97 -38.84 44.68
C GLY A 299 -13.56 -39.46 43.35
N GLU A 300 -13.47 -40.78 43.34
CA GLU A 300 -12.81 -41.66 42.37
C GLU A 300 -13.55 -41.85 41.03
N GLY A 301 -12.77 -42.20 40.00
CA GLY A 301 -13.10 -43.26 39.03
C GLY A 301 -14.07 -42.96 37.89
N VAL A 302 -13.60 -43.08 36.63
CA VAL A 302 -14.17 -43.96 35.60
C VAL A 302 -13.15 -44.07 34.45
N VAL A 303 -12.89 -45.32 34.07
CA VAL A 303 -12.06 -45.79 32.96
C VAL A 303 -12.83 -45.69 31.64
N SER A 304 -12.17 -45.28 30.55
CA SER A 304 -12.53 -45.75 29.21
C SER A 304 -11.31 -45.79 28.30
N SER A 305 -11.07 -46.98 27.77
CA SER A 305 -10.00 -47.42 26.89
C SER A 305 -10.33 -47.20 25.41
N ASN A 306 -9.36 -46.77 24.61
CA ASN A 306 -8.90 -47.44 23.37
C ASN A 306 -8.04 -46.48 22.51
N ALA A 307 -6.73 -46.73 22.46
CA ALA A 307 -5.83 -46.21 21.42
C ALA A 307 -4.84 -47.32 21.03
N SER A 308 -4.55 -47.42 19.73
CA SER A 308 -3.83 -48.53 19.08
C SER A 308 -2.29 -48.41 19.20
N PRO A 309 -1.54 -49.51 18.94
CA PRO A 309 -0.11 -49.62 19.31
C PRO A 309 0.87 -48.77 18.48
N GLU A 310 0.42 -48.01 17.48
CA GLU A 310 1.32 -47.19 16.64
C GLU A 310 1.59 -45.79 17.20
N GLN A 311 0.81 -45.32 18.19
CA GLN A 311 0.99 -43.98 18.78
C GLN A 311 2.02 -43.94 19.93
N GLU A 312 2.37 -45.08 20.53
CA GLU A 312 3.35 -45.12 21.64
C GLU A 312 4.81 -44.96 21.16
N SER A 313 5.14 -45.36 19.94
CA SER A 313 6.53 -45.29 19.45
C SER A 313 6.99 -43.87 19.11
N VAL A 314 6.05 -42.99 18.71
CA VAL A 314 6.34 -41.60 18.36
C VAL A 314 6.44 -40.72 19.62
N LEU A 315 5.65 -41.02 20.65
CA LEU A 315 5.72 -40.33 21.95
C LEU A 315 7.01 -40.65 22.71
N ALA A 316 7.52 -41.88 22.62
CA ALA A 316 8.79 -42.27 23.24
C ALA A 316 10.02 -41.58 22.61
N ALA A 317 9.95 -41.17 21.34
CA ALA A 317 11.04 -40.46 20.65
C ALA A 317 11.08 -38.96 20.97
N VAL A 318 9.96 -38.36 21.40
CA VAL A 318 9.89 -36.94 21.79
C VAL A 318 10.35 -36.73 23.25
N ALA A 319 10.27 -37.75 24.09
CA ALA A 319 10.64 -37.70 25.51
C ALA A 319 12.16 -37.71 25.81
N LYS A 320 13.03 -37.80 24.79
CA LYS A 320 14.51 -37.83 24.95
C LYS A 320 15.24 -36.61 24.41
N ARG A 321 14.64 -35.42 24.48
CA ARG A 321 15.38 -34.15 24.26
C ARG A 321 15.62 -33.45 25.60
N PRO A 322 16.85 -32.99 25.89
CA PRO A 322 17.10 -32.26 27.12
C PRO A 322 16.28 -30.97 27.12
N GLU A 323 15.59 -30.71 28.23
CA GLU A 323 14.89 -29.44 28.49
C GLU A 323 15.89 -28.29 28.43
N LEU A 324 15.80 -27.45 27.40
CA LEU A 324 16.45 -26.15 27.36
C LEU A 324 15.66 -25.21 28.27
N THR A 325 16.10 -25.08 29.51
CA THR A 325 15.63 -24.04 30.43
C THR A 325 16.06 -22.67 29.91
N VAL A 326 15.09 -21.75 29.84
CA VAL A 326 15.23 -20.39 29.27
C VAL A 326 16.26 -19.54 30.04
N ASP A 327 16.65 -19.95 31.24
CA ASP A 327 17.65 -19.27 32.07
C ASP A 327 19.11 -19.53 31.66
N ALA A 328 19.37 -20.50 30.78
CA ALA A 328 20.74 -20.84 30.36
C ALA A 328 21.30 -19.96 29.22
N VAL A 329 20.49 -19.08 28.62
CA VAL A 329 20.90 -18.29 27.43
C VAL A 329 21.06 -16.80 27.72
N PHE A 330 20.54 -16.29 28.84
CA PHE A 330 20.69 -14.87 29.21
C PHE A 330 20.88 -14.72 30.71
N PRO A 331 22.10 -14.47 31.22
CA PRO A 331 22.26 -14.09 32.61
C PRO A 331 21.51 -12.78 32.86
N ARG A 332 20.65 -12.75 33.88
CA ARG A 332 20.04 -11.53 34.42
C ARG A 332 21.11 -10.63 35.02
N SER A 333 21.89 -9.97 34.19
CA SER A 333 22.58 -8.74 34.55
C SER A 333 21.70 -7.57 34.13
N ALA A 334 21.67 -6.51 34.93
CA ALA A 334 21.04 -5.24 34.59
C ALA A 334 21.81 -4.61 33.41
N ALA A 335 21.61 -5.15 32.21
CA ALA A 335 22.16 -4.63 30.99
C ALA A 335 21.18 -3.58 30.46
N VAL A 336 21.66 -2.34 30.43
CA VAL A 336 21.04 -1.22 29.72
C VAL A 336 20.67 -1.71 28.32
N LEU A 337 19.38 -1.65 27.99
CA LEU A 337 18.90 -1.95 26.65
C LEU A 337 19.57 -0.99 25.66
N PRO A 338 19.97 -1.44 24.46
CA PRO A 338 20.50 -0.52 23.46
C PRO A 338 19.44 0.51 23.11
N GLU A 339 19.70 1.78 23.46
CA GLU A 339 18.89 2.93 23.03
C GLU A 339 19.09 3.13 21.52
N ASP A 340 17.99 3.39 20.82
CA ASP A 340 18.01 3.74 19.40
C ASP A 340 18.64 5.13 19.25
N PRO A 341 19.72 5.31 18.45
CA PRO A 341 20.32 6.63 18.22
C PRO A 341 19.34 7.68 17.68
N GLN A 342 18.19 7.26 17.12
CA GLN A 342 17.14 8.18 16.66
C GLN A 342 16.24 8.71 17.78
N GLU A 343 16.17 8.06 18.96
CA GLU A 343 15.39 8.56 20.09
C GLU A 343 16.00 9.83 20.72
N GLN A 344 17.29 10.08 20.50
CA GLN A 344 17.96 11.32 20.92
C GLN A 344 17.77 12.50 19.95
N LEU A 345 17.16 12.26 18.78
CA LEU A 345 16.87 13.30 17.78
C LEU A 345 15.43 13.81 17.95
N ILE A 346 15.13 14.33 19.13
CA ILE A 346 13.89 15.09 19.35
C ILE A 346 14.06 16.45 18.65
N CYS A 347 13.34 16.64 17.56
CA CYS A 347 13.22 17.94 16.90
C CYS A 347 12.37 18.87 17.80
N ASP A 348 13.01 19.84 18.45
CA ASP A 348 12.35 20.84 19.31
C ASP A 348 11.32 21.73 18.58
N SER A 349 11.22 21.65 17.25
CA SER A 349 10.19 22.36 16.45
C SER A 349 8.95 21.52 16.14
N CYS A 350 8.79 20.33 16.74
CA CYS A 350 7.63 19.46 16.54
C CYS A 350 6.73 19.30 17.78
N GLN A 351 6.89 20.16 18.80
CA GLN A 351 5.86 20.45 19.80
C GLN A 351 5.05 21.69 19.36
#